data_AF-A0A535SCJ6-F1
#
_entry.id   AF-A0A535SCJ6-F1
#
_cell.length_a   1.000
_cell.length_b   1.000
_cell.length_c   1.000
_cell.angle_alpha   90.00
_cell.angle_beta   90.00
_cell.angle_gamma   90.00
#
_symmetry.space_group_name_H-M   'P 1'
#
loop_
_entity.id
_entity.type
_entity.pdbx_description
1 polymer ?
#
loop_
_entity_poly.entity_id
_entity_poly.type
_entity_poly.pdbx_seq_one_letter_code
_entity_poly.pdbx_strand_id
1 'polypeptide(L)'
;MSEERKKLQQQQQGGPMGRGGWGAMGRPVEKAKDFKGTALRLLGYFLPEKFRLVIVLGTAILGTVFNIVGPKILGLATTKLFEGVLAKYQAVAHHLPAPGIDFGYIGKVLLILLGLYVISAIFIYIQQYVMAGVAQRTMYRLRRQVDEKLSRLPLKYFDGRTHGEIMSRVVNDMDNLSSTLQQSISQLITSVVTLLGVLVIMLTISWLLSLIVLLTLPLSLLITVGIAKRSQGYFR
;
A
#
# COMPACT_ATOMS: atom_id res chain seq x y z
N MET A 1 21.20 -42.37 -46.07
CA MET A 1 20.28 -41.89 -45.00
C MET A 1 20.91 -41.73 -43.61
N SER A 2 22.22 -41.95 -43.43
CA SER A 2 22.88 -41.93 -42.10
C SER A 2 23.80 -40.71 -41.86
N GLU A 3 24.25 -40.01 -42.90
CA GLU A 3 25.14 -38.84 -42.78
C GLU A 3 24.37 -37.53 -42.51
N GLU A 4 23.20 -37.37 -43.11
CA GLU A 4 22.36 -36.17 -42.97
C GLU A 4 21.70 -36.06 -41.59
N ARG A 5 21.41 -37.20 -40.95
CA ARG A 5 20.91 -37.25 -39.57
C ARG A 5 21.96 -36.92 -38.52
N LYS A 6 23.25 -37.15 -38.81
CA LYS A 6 24.36 -36.76 -37.92
C LYS A 6 24.57 -35.24 -37.91
N LYS A 7 24.41 -34.57 -39.06
CA LYS A 7 24.50 -33.10 -39.14
C LYS A 7 23.36 -32.40 -38.40
N LEU A 8 22.15 -32.99 -38.38
CA LEU A 8 21.01 -32.43 -37.66
C LEU A 8 21.07 -32.62 -36.13
N GLN A 9 21.77 -33.64 -35.62
CA GLN A 9 21.96 -33.83 -34.18
C GLN A 9 23.14 -33.04 -33.61
N GLN A 10 24.14 -32.72 -34.42
CA GLN A 10 25.32 -31.97 -33.97
C GLN A 10 25.08 -30.46 -33.85
N GLN A 11 23.95 -29.96 -34.37
CA GLN A 11 23.53 -28.56 -34.20
C GLN A 11 22.72 -28.32 -32.91
N GLN A 12 22.56 -29.35 -32.07
CA GLN A 12 21.72 -29.31 -30.87
C GLN A 12 22.47 -29.46 -29.54
N GLN A 13 23.82 -29.43 -29.54
CA GLN A 13 24.60 -29.45 -28.30
C GLN A 13 25.75 -28.43 -28.33
N GLY A 14 25.68 -27.45 -27.43
CA GLY A 14 26.85 -26.71 -26.97
C GLY A 14 26.81 -25.19 -27.11
N GLY A 15 25.96 -24.52 -26.33
CA GLY A 15 26.18 -23.12 -25.93
C GLY A 15 26.49 -23.07 -24.42
N PRO A 16 27.57 -22.40 -23.97
CA PRO A 16 28.02 -22.46 -22.58
C PRO A 16 27.09 -21.74 -21.59
N MET A 17 27.07 -22.24 -20.36
CA MET A 17 26.35 -21.69 -19.20
C MET A 17 26.53 -20.18 -19.02
N GLY A 18 25.43 -19.49 -18.68
CA GLY A 18 25.47 -18.10 -18.23
C GLY A 18 24.18 -17.72 -17.51
N ARG A 19 24.15 -17.98 -16.19
CA ARG A 19 23.48 -17.21 -15.12
C ARG A 19 22.37 -16.26 -15.61
N GLY A 20 21.11 -16.56 -15.30
CA GLY A 20 19.94 -15.71 -15.55
C GLY A 20 20.12 -14.29 -15.00
N GLY A 21 20.72 -13.44 -15.83
CA GLY A 21 20.86 -12.01 -15.61
C GLY A 21 19.61 -11.33 -16.10
N TRP A 22 18.86 -10.72 -15.18
CA TRP A 22 18.58 -9.29 -15.18
C TRP A 22 18.85 -8.61 -16.54
N GLY A 23 18.00 -8.89 -17.53
CA GLY A 23 18.15 -8.45 -18.91
C GLY A 23 16.87 -7.90 -19.54
N ALA A 24 15.81 -7.69 -18.74
CA ALA A 24 14.64 -6.92 -19.17
C ALA A 24 14.85 -5.41 -18.94
N MET A 25 16.08 -4.93 -19.05
CA MET A 25 16.45 -3.53 -18.89
C MET A 25 16.50 -2.89 -20.28
N GLY A 26 15.58 -1.97 -20.56
CA GLY A 26 15.75 -1.04 -21.67
C GLY A 26 14.64 -0.95 -22.71
N ARG A 27 13.45 -1.53 -22.50
CA ARG A 27 12.29 -0.95 -23.22
C ARG A 27 12.04 0.44 -22.63
N PRO A 28 12.13 1.52 -23.42
CA PRO A 28 11.81 2.84 -22.92
C PRO A 28 10.39 2.78 -22.37
N VAL A 29 10.24 3.11 -21.09
CA VAL A 29 8.92 3.26 -20.46
C VAL A 29 8.20 4.31 -21.29
N GLU A 30 7.24 3.88 -22.11
CA GLU A 30 6.43 4.80 -22.91
C GLU A 30 5.75 5.76 -21.94
N LYS A 31 6.15 7.03 -22.00
CA LYS A 31 5.56 8.07 -21.16
C LYS A 31 4.08 8.17 -21.49
N ALA A 32 3.24 8.16 -20.46
CA ALA A 32 1.81 8.38 -20.63
C ALA A 32 1.58 9.72 -21.35
N LYS A 33 0.88 9.69 -22.49
CA LYS A 33 0.58 10.89 -23.30
C LYS A 33 -0.29 11.90 -22.53
N ASP A 34 -1.20 11.42 -21.69
CA ASP A 34 -2.02 12.22 -20.78
C ASP A 34 -2.33 11.44 -19.49
N PHE A 35 -1.41 11.51 -18.52
CA PHE A 35 -1.56 10.82 -17.24
C PHE A 35 -2.72 11.40 -16.41
N LYS A 36 -2.84 12.73 -16.34
CA LYS A 36 -3.83 13.41 -15.50
C LYS A 36 -5.25 13.18 -16.01
N GLY A 37 -5.49 13.38 -17.31
CA GLY A 37 -6.81 13.19 -17.91
C GLY A 37 -7.27 11.74 -17.84
N THR A 38 -6.35 10.79 -18.04
CA THR A 38 -6.65 9.35 -17.90
C THR A 38 -7.00 9.00 -16.45
N ALA A 39 -6.23 9.49 -15.47
CA ALA A 39 -6.51 9.27 -14.05
C ALA A 39 -7.88 9.86 -13.62
N LEU A 40 -8.18 11.09 -14.03
CA LEU A 40 -9.48 11.73 -13.77
C LEU A 40 -10.64 10.98 -14.41
N ARG A 41 -10.46 10.49 -15.65
CA ARG A 41 -11.46 9.67 -16.33
C ARG A 41 -11.70 8.36 -15.58
N LEU A 42 -10.64 7.69 -15.15
CA LEU A 42 -10.72 6.45 -14.38
C LEU A 42 -11.41 6.66 -13.03
N LEU A 43 -11.10 7.75 -12.32
CA LEU A 43 -11.84 8.13 -11.10
C LEU A 43 -13.32 8.40 -11.38
N GLY A 44 -13.63 8.96 -12.55
CA GLY A 44 -15.00 9.15 -13.02
C GLY A 44 -15.82 7.86 -13.06
N TYR A 45 -15.18 6.71 -13.33
CA TYR A 45 -15.86 5.41 -13.32
C TYR A 45 -16.28 4.96 -11.91
N PHE A 46 -15.66 5.47 -10.85
CA PHE A 46 -16.02 5.16 -9.44
C PHE A 46 -17.19 6.02 -8.94
N LEU A 47 -17.43 7.20 -9.53
CA LEU A 47 -18.48 8.15 -9.11
C LEU A 47 -19.90 7.56 -9.02
N PRO A 48 -20.32 6.61 -9.89
CA PRO A 48 -21.65 6.00 -9.77
C PRO A 48 -21.85 5.22 -8.46
N GLU A 49 -20.77 4.81 -7.79
CA GLU A 49 -20.81 4.16 -6.48
C GLU A 49 -20.61 5.16 -5.32
N LYS A 50 -21.01 6.44 -5.49
CA LYS A 50 -20.81 7.53 -4.51
C LYS A 50 -21.19 7.17 -3.07
N PHE A 51 -22.31 6.48 -2.85
CA PHE A 51 -22.75 6.08 -1.52
C PHE A 51 -21.78 5.11 -0.84
N ARG A 52 -21.22 4.17 -1.61
CA ARG A 52 -20.23 3.22 -1.11
C ARG A 52 -18.89 3.90 -0.85
N LEU A 53 -18.51 4.85 -1.70
CA LEU A 53 -17.30 5.65 -1.48
C LEU A 53 -17.39 6.48 -0.19
N VAL A 54 -18.57 7.02 0.15
CA VAL A 54 -18.78 7.70 1.44
C VAL A 54 -18.64 6.73 2.61
N ILE A 55 -19.17 5.50 2.51
CA ILE A 55 -18.96 4.46 3.53
C ILE A 55 -17.48 4.12 3.65
N VAL A 56 -16.76 3.95 2.54
CA VAL A 56 -15.31 3.69 2.50
C VAL A 56 -14.54 4.81 3.18
N LEU A 57 -14.86 6.07 2.88
CA LEU A 57 -14.23 7.22 3.54
C LEU A 57 -14.50 7.24 5.04
N GLY A 58 -15.75 7.08 5.47
CA GLY A 58 -16.11 7.09 6.89
C GLY A 58 -15.46 5.95 7.68
N THR A 59 -15.48 4.74 7.12
CA THR A 59 -14.86 3.55 7.75
C THR A 59 -13.33 3.62 7.73
N ALA A 60 -12.71 4.17 6.68
CA ALA A 60 -11.27 4.46 6.66
C ALA A 60 -10.89 5.44 7.78
N ILE A 61 -11.60 6.57 7.88
CA ILE A 61 -11.33 7.58 8.90
C ILE A 61 -11.43 7.00 10.30
N LEU A 62 -12.55 6.34 10.63
CA LEU A 62 -12.77 5.76 11.95
C LEU A 62 -11.73 4.67 12.28
N GLY A 63 -11.51 3.74 11.35
CA GLY A 63 -10.56 2.64 11.54
C GLY A 63 -9.14 3.14 11.76
N THR A 64 -8.68 4.07 10.93
CA THR A 64 -7.35 4.67 11.03
C THR A 64 -7.21 5.53 12.29
N VAL A 65 -8.20 6.34 12.66
CA VAL A 65 -8.14 7.15 13.89
C VAL A 65 -8.02 6.27 15.13
N PHE A 66 -8.81 5.19 15.24
CA PHE A 66 -8.63 4.25 16.35
C PHE A 66 -7.24 3.63 16.36
N ASN A 67 -6.69 3.28 15.20
CA ASN A 67 -5.33 2.74 15.12
C ASN A 67 -4.28 3.73 15.64
N ILE A 68 -4.38 5.01 15.27
CA ILE A 68 -3.40 6.06 15.64
C ILE A 68 -3.53 6.49 17.11
N VAL A 69 -4.70 6.34 17.73
CA VAL A 69 -4.88 6.62 19.17
C VAL A 69 -4.18 5.58 20.05
N GLY A 70 -3.93 4.37 19.54
CA GLY A 70 -3.30 3.26 20.26
C GLY A 70 -2.00 3.63 20.99
N PRO A 71 -0.98 4.20 20.32
CA PRO A 71 0.27 4.64 20.95
C PRO A 71 0.08 5.61 22.12
N LYS A 72 -0.90 6.52 22.06
CA LYS A 72 -1.19 7.45 23.16
C LYS A 72 -1.70 6.72 24.40
N ILE A 73 -2.59 5.74 24.22
CA ILE A 73 -3.11 4.90 25.30
C ILE A 73 -2.01 3.98 25.85
N LEU A 74 -1.19 3.41 24.96
CA LEU A 74 -0.04 2.59 25.35
C LEU A 74 0.93 3.38 26.24
N GLY A 75 1.10 4.67 25.97
CA GLY A 75 1.87 5.59 26.82
C GLY A 75 1.45 5.57 28.29
N LEU A 76 0.16 5.41 28.60
CA LEU A 76 -0.32 5.34 29.99
C LEU A 76 0.17 4.06 30.70
N ALA A 77 0.18 2.93 29.99
CA ALA A 77 0.70 1.67 30.52
C ALA A 77 2.23 1.73 30.71
N THR A 78 2.96 2.29 29.74
CA THR A 78 4.42 2.39 29.84
C THR A 78 4.83 3.37 30.94
N THR A 79 4.15 4.50 31.10
CA THR A 79 4.40 5.44 32.21
C THR A 79 4.14 4.77 33.56
N LYS A 80 3.02 4.06 33.74
CA LYS A 80 2.74 3.37 35.02
C LYS A 80 3.69 2.22 35.32
N LEU A 81 4.10 1.47 34.31
CA LEU A 81 5.13 0.45 34.46
C LEU A 81 6.47 1.09 34.88
N PHE A 82 6.86 2.18 34.23
CA PHE A 82 8.10 2.89 34.52
C PHE A 82 8.10 3.49 35.93
N GLU A 83 7.02 4.14 36.35
CA GLU A 83 6.83 4.67 37.71
C GLU A 83 6.96 3.56 38.76
N GLY A 84 6.30 2.41 38.55
CA GLY A 84 6.36 1.28 39.48
C GLY A 84 7.74 0.65 39.58
N VAL A 85 8.43 0.52 38.45
CA VAL A 85 9.81 0.02 38.41
C VAL A 85 10.77 0.98 39.11
N LEU A 86 10.67 2.29 38.85
CA LEU A 86 11.51 3.30 39.46
C LEU A 86 11.30 3.37 40.99
N ALA A 87 10.04 3.32 41.45
CA ALA A 87 9.71 3.30 42.87
C ALA A 87 10.30 2.05 43.57
N LYS A 88 10.28 0.89 42.90
CA LYS A 88 10.92 -0.33 43.41
C LYS A 88 12.43 -0.18 43.52
N TYR A 89 13.11 0.41 42.51
CA TYR A 89 14.54 0.68 42.58
C TYR A 89 14.91 1.60 43.74
N GLN A 90 14.15 2.67 43.95
CA GLN A 90 14.38 3.62 45.05
C GLN A 90 14.14 2.97 46.42
N ALA A 91 13.08 2.16 46.57
CA ALA A 91 12.80 1.47 47.82
C ALA A 91 13.91 0.48 48.19
N VAL A 92 14.44 -0.26 47.21
CA VAL A 92 15.60 -1.15 47.43
C VAL A 92 16.84 -0.34 47.85
N ALA A 93 17.12 0.79 47.19
CA ALA A 93 18.25 1.66 47.54
C ALA A 93 18.15 2.19 48.98
N HIS A 94 16.95 2.53 49.45
CA HIS A 94 16.72 3.07 50.79
C HIS A 94 16.32 2.02 51.85
N HIS A 95 16.30 0.73 51.50
CA HIS A 95 15.90 -0.37 52.40
C HIS A 95 14.46 -0.24 52.92
N LEU A 96 13.57 0.39 52.15
CA LEU A 96 12.14 0.46 52.43
C LEU A 96 11.39 -0.71 51.76
N PRO A 97 10.22 -1.12 52.28
CA PRO A 97 9.34 -2.06 51.58
C PRO A 97 8.96 -1.49 50.21
N ALA A 98 9.28 -2.24 49.16
CA ALA A 98 9.03 -1.80 47.79
C ALA A 98 7.52 -1.80 47.48
N PRO A 99 6.95 -0.67 47.01
CA PRO A 99 5.58 -0.67 46.51
C PRO A 99 5.48 -1.61 45.29
N GLY A 100 4.38 -2.38 45.24
CA GLY A 100 4.10 -3.28 44.12
C GLY A 100 3.75 -2.51 42.84
N ILE A 101 4.12 -3.07 41.69
CA ILE A 101 3.67 -2.56 40.38
C ILE A 101 2.18 -2.87 40.24
N ASP A 102 1.38 -1.87 39.84
CA ASP A 102 -0.06 -2.06 39.59
C ASP A 102 -0.30 -2.76 38.23
N PHE A 103 -0.11 -4.09 38.23
CA PHE A 103 -0.41 -4.94 37.08
C PHE A 103 -1.91 -4.95 36.73
N GLY A 104 -2.79 -4.63 37.68
CA GLY A 104 -4.23 -4.54 37.44
C GLY A 104 -4.59 -3.36 36.53
N TYR A 105 -4.01 -2.18 36.81
CA TYR A 105 -4.15 -1.02 35.94
C TYR A 105 -3.59 -1.28 34.54
N ILE A 106 -2.37 -1.83 34.46
CA ILE A 106 -1.72 -2.13 33.18
C ILE A 106 -2.57 -3.14 32.37
N GLY A 107 -3.09 -4.18 33.02
CA GLY A 107 -3.98 -5.16 32.39
C GLY A 107 -5.25 -4.52 31.83
N LYS A 108 -5.89 -3.59 32.57
CA LYS A 108 -7.06 -2.84 32.08
C LYS A 108 -6.73 -1.98 30.86
N VAL A 109 -5.60 -1.26 30.88
CA VAL A 109 -5.16 -0.44 29.73
C VAL A 109 -4.91 -1.32 28.50
N LEU A 110 -4.25 -2.47 28.67
CA LEU A 110 -4.00 -3.41 27.58
C LEU A 110 -5.30 -4.03 27.03
N LEU A 111 -6.28 -4.34 27.88
CA LEU A 111 -7.60 -4.82 27.44
C LEU A 111 -8.38 -3.76 26.66
N ILE A 112 -8.34 -2.49 27.09
CA ILE A 112 -8.94 -1.38 26.34
C ILE A 112 -8.26 -1.23 24.98
N LEU A 113 -6.94 -1.31 24.95
CA LEU A 113 -6.14 -1.19 23.72
C LEU A 113 -6.43 -2.35 22.76
N LEU A 114 -6.56 -3.57 23.27
CA LEU A 114 -7.00 -4.73 22.48
C LEU A 114 -8.39 -4.49 21.86
N GLY A 115 -9.36 -4.08 22.66
CA GLY A 115 -10.71 -3.77 22.17
C GLY A 115 -10.70 -2.69 21.09
N LEU A 116 -9.91 -1.63 21.29
CA LEU A 116 -9.75 -0.54 20.33
C LEU A 116 -9.10 -0.99 19.01
N TYR A 117 -8.11 -1.87 19.05
CA TYR A 117 -7.54 -2.47 17.83
C TYR A 117 -8.49 -3.44 17.13
N VAL A 118 -9.28 -4.20 17.87
CA VAL A 118 -10.33 -5.06 17.27
C VAL A 118 -11.36 -4.19 16.55
N ILE A 119 -11.83 -3.11 17.18
CA ILE A 119 -12.77 -2.17 16.56
C ILE A 119 -12.14 -1.52 15.32
N SER A 120 -10.89 -1.06 15.41
CA SER A 120 -10.14 -0.52 14.28
C SER A 120 -10.06 -1.53 13.12
N ALA A 121 -9.73 -2.79 13.42
CA ALA A 121 -9.66 -3.87 12.43
C ALA A 121 -11.01 -4.14 11.75
N ILE A 122 -12.12 -4.09 12.50
CA ILE A 122 -13.47 -4.22 11.93
C ILE A 122 -13.74 -3.09 10.93
N PHE A 123 -13.47 -1.84 11.29
CA PHE A 123 -13.67 -0.70 10.38
C PHE A 123 -12.79 -0.79 9.13
N ILE A 124 -11.51 -1.13 9.29
CA ILE A 124 -10.58 -1.33 8.17
C ILE A 124 -11.05 -2.48 7.28
N TYR A 125 -11.53 -3.59 7.87
CA TYR A 125 -12.07 -4.71 7.11
C TYR A 125 -13.32 -4.30 6.30
N ILE A 126 -14.27 -3.59 6.91
CA ILE A 126 -15.47 -3.09 6.22
C ILE A 126 -15.05 -2.15 5.09
N GLN A 127 -14.12 -1.24 5.33
CA GLN A 127 -13.56 -0.33 4.33
C GLN A 127 -13.02 -1.09 3.12
N GLN A 128 -12.20 -2.12 3.34
CA GLN A 128 -11.62 -2.94 2.28
C GLN A 128 -12.66 -3.77 1.53
N TYR A 129 -13.60 -4.39 2.26
CA TYR A 129 -14.68 -5.18 1.67
C TYR A 129 -15.57 -4.34 0.76
N VAL A 130 -16.02 -3.17 1.24
CA VAL A 130 -16.86 -2.26 0.47
C VAL A 130 -16.11 -1.74 -0.75
N MET A 131 -14.83 -1.36 -0.59
CA MET A 131 -14.00 -0.86 -1.69
C MET A 131 -13.72 -1.93 -2.75
N ALA A 132 -13.51 -3.20 -2.35
CA ALA A 132 -13.41 -4.32 -3.28
C ALA A 132 -14.70 -4.46 -4.12
N GLY A 133 -15.86 -4.35 -3.48
CA GLY A 133 -17.15 -4.35 -4.19
C GLY A 133 -17.29 -3.20 -5.18
N VAL A 134 -16.82 -2.00 -4.84
CA VAL A 134 -16.81 -0.84 -5.75
C VAL A 134 -15.90 -1.10 -6.96
N ALA A 135 -14.69 -1.58 -6.73
CA ALA A 135 -13.73 -1.87 -7.79
C ALA A 135 -14.27 -2.91 -8.78
N GLN A 136 -14.84 -4.02 -8.27
CA GLN A 136 -15.38 -5.08 -9.11
C GLN A 136 -16.57 -4.62 -9.97
N ARG A 137 -17.47 -3.78 -9.43
CA ARG A 137 -18.59 -3.22 -10.21
C ARG A 137 -18.13 -2.25 -11.28
N THR A 138 -17.11 -1.45 -10.96
CA THR A 138 -16.47 -0.58 -11.95
C THR A 138 -15.83 -1.41 -13.06
N MET A 139 -15.14 -2.48 -12.70
CA MET A 139 -14.51 -3.39 -13.66
C MET A 139 -15.54 -4.10 -14.55
N TYR A 140 -16.65 -4.58 -13.97
CA TYR A 140 -17.76 -5.16 -14.74
C TYR A 140 -18.30 -4.19 -15.79
N ARG A 141 -18.52 -2.92 -15.43
CA ARG A 141 -18.97 -1.88 -16.37
C ARG A 141 -17.94 -1.60 -17.45
N LEU A 142 -16.66 -1.52 -17.10
CA LEU A 142 -15.58 -1.38 -18.08
C LEU A 142 -15.55 -2.56 -19.05
N ARG A 143 -15.64 -3.80 -18.57
CA ARG A 143 -15.64 -5.01 -19.40
C ARG A 143 -16.77 -4.98 -20.42
N ARG A 144 -17.97 -4.61 -19.97
CA ARG A 144 -19.13 -4.44 -20.84
C ARG A 144 -18.91 -3.37 -21.92
N GLN A 145 -18.33 -2.21 -21.57
CA GLN A 145 -18.05 -1.15 -22.55
C GLN A 145 -16.98 -1.58 -23.57
N VAL A 146 -15.98 -2.35 -23.14
CA VAL A 146 -14.96 -2.88 -24.04
C VAL A 146 -15.57 -3.91 -25.00
N ASP A 147 -16.40 -4.82 -24.49
CA ASP A 147 -17.11 -5.82 -25.31
C ASP A 147 -18.03 -5.15 -26.36
N GLU A 148 -18.85 -4.18 -25.93
CA GLU A 148 -19.71 -3.39 -26.81
C GLU A 148 -18.89 -2.61 -27.87
N LYS A 149 -17.65 -2.22 -27.56
CA LYS A 149 -16.76 -1.56 -28.52
C LYS A 149 -16.15 -2.55 -29.50
N LEU A 150 -15.66 -3.69 -29.01
CA LEU A 150 -15.05 -4.73 -29.83
C LEU A 150 -16.04 -5.26 -30.88
N SER A 151 -17.31 -5.46 -30.52
CA SER A 151 -18.36 -5.93 -31.45
C SER A 151 -18.69 -4.96 -32.59
N ARG A 152 -18.28 -3.68 -32.49
CA ARG A 152 -18.53 -2.64 -33.50
C ARG A 152 -17.30 -2.28 -34.32
N LEU A 153 -16.15 -2.90 -34.08
CA LEU A 153 -14.92 -2.61 -34.82
C LEU A 153 -14.94 -3.29 -36.20
N PRO A 154 -14.38 -2.64 -37.24
CA PRO A 154 -14.30 -3.23 -38.57
C PRO A 154 -13.35 -4.42 -38.59
N LEU A 155 -13.62 -5.41 -39.45
CA LEU A 155 -12.79 -6.61 -39.63
C LEU A 155 -11.30 -6.31 -39.82
N LYS A 156 -10.96 -5.22 -40.53
CA LYS A 156 -9.58 -4.74 -40.71
C LYS A 156 -8.80 -4.53 -39.40
N TYR A 157 -9.48 -4.20 -38.30
CA TYR A 157 -8.85 -4.08 -36.98
C TYR A 157 -8.34 -5.44 -36.46
N PHE A 158 -9.09 -6.51 -36.75
CA PHE A 158 -8.79 -7.87 -36.33
C PHE A 158 -7.76 -8.55 -37.25
N ASP A 159 -7.66 -8.14 -38.52
CA ASP A 159 -6.67 -8.69 -39.47
C ASP A 159 -5.21 -8.33 -39.10
N GLY A 160 -5.00 -7.25 -38.34
CA GLY A 160 -3.68 -6.75 -37.94
C GLY A 160 -3.16 -7.24 -36.58
N ARG A 161 -3.92 -8.05 -35.83
CA ARG A 161 -3.59 -8.48 -34.46
C ARG A 161 -4.04 -9.92 -34.21
N THR A 162 -3.27 -10.69 -33.46
CA THR A 162 -3.71 -12.04 -33.07
C THR A 162 -4.87 -11.95 -32.08
N HIS A 163 -5.86 -12.84 -32.18
CA HIS A 163 -7.00 -12.85 -31.26
C HIS A 163 -6.55 -13.00 -29.78
N GLY A 164 -5.46 -13.74 -29.55
CA GLY A 164 -4.83 -13.90 -28.24
C GLY A 164 -4.23 -12.60 -27.70
N GLU A 165 -3.64 -11.73 -28.54
CA GLU A 165 -3.12 -10.42 -28.11
C GLU A 165 -4.26 -9.49 -27.66
N ILE A 166 -5.40 -9.52 -28.36
CA ILE A 166 -6.58 -8.70 -28.01
C ILE A 166 -7.17 -9.19 -26.69
N MET A 167 -7.44 -10.49 -26.56
CA MET A 167 -8.02 -11.05 -25.34
C MET A 167 -7.08 -10.92 -24.14
N SER A 168 -5.77 -11.13 -24.33
CA SER A 168 -4.78 -10.97 -23.26
C SER A 168 -4.72 -9.53 -22.76
N ARG A 169 -4.66 -8.53 -23.64
CA ARG A 169 -4.69 -7.12 -23.22
C ARG A 169 -6.00 -6.76 -22.54
N VAL A 170 -7.13 -7.17 -23.11
CA VAL A 170 -8.45 -6.87 -22.54
C VAL A 170 -8.64 -7.54 -21.19
N VAL A 171 -8.21 -8.78 -20.98
CA VAL A 171 -8.39 -9.43 -19.67
C VAL A 171 -7.32 -8.96 -18.67
N ASN A 172 -6.04 -9.07 -19.04
CA ASN A 172 -4.94 -8.81 -18.12
C ASN A 172 -4.76 -7.33 -17.79
N ASP A 173 -4.88 -6.42 -18.75
CA ASP A 173 -4.74 -4.98 -18.46
C ASP A 173 -5.90 -4.49 -17.61
N MET A 174 -7.10 -5.05 -17.84
CA MET A 174 -8.28 -4.72 -17.04
C MET A 174 -8.17 -5.24 -15.61
N ASP A 175 -7.68 -6.47 -15.42
CA ASP A 175 -7.48 -7.02 -14.07
C ASP A 175 -6.39 -6.27 -13.30
N ASN A 176 -5.27 -5.97 -13.97
CA ASN A 176 -4.21 -5.13 -13.41
C ASN A 176 -4.73 -3.73 -13.06
N LEU A 177 -5.58 -3.15 -13.90
CA LEU A 177 -6.19 -1.86 -13.64
C LEU A 177 -7.20 -1.93 -12.47
N SER A 178 -7.95 -3.03 -12.33
CA SER A 178 -8.87 -3.27 -11.21
C SER A 178 -8.13 -3.23 -9.87
N SER A 179 -7.12 -4.09 -9.74
CA SER A 179 -6.37 -4.27 -8.51
C SER A 179 -5.57 -3.00 -8.18
N THR A 180 -4.93 -2.41 -9.18
CA THR A 180 -4.13 -1.19 -9.00
C THR A 180 -5.00 0.00 -8.60
N LEU A 181 -6.16 0.22 -9.25
CA LEU A 181 -7.04 1.32 -8.87
C LEU A 181 -7.65 1.10 -7.49
N GLN A 182 -8.09 -0.13 -7.18
CA GLN A 182 -8.59 -0.47 -5.86
C GLN A 182 -7.55 -0.16 -4.78
N GLN A 183 -6.32 -0.68 -4.94
CA GLN A 183 -5.27 -0.52 -3.96
C GLN A 183 -4.79 0.93 -3.87
N SER A 184 -4.60 1.61 -5.00
CA SER A 184 -4.13 3.00 -5.03
C SER A 184 -5.14 3.96 -4.42
N ILE A 185 -6.43 3.82 -4.73
CA ILE A 185 -7.48 4.68 -4.16
C ILE A 185 -7.62 4.43 -2.65
N SER A 186 -7.68 3.16 -2.22
CA SER A 186 -7.67 2.81 -0.80
C SER A 186 -6.45 3.39 -0.09
N GLN A 187 -5.26 3.21 -0.68
CA GLN A 187 -4.02 3.69 -0.10
C GLN A 187 -3.97 5.21 -0.03
N LEU A 188 -4.44 5.93 -1.05
CA LEU A 188 -4.51 7.39 -1.03
C LEU A 188 -5.41 7.89 0.10
N ILE A 189 -6.62 7.31 0.24
CA ILE A 189 -7.53 7.64 1.34
C ILE A 189 -6.85 7.39 2.68
N THR A 190 -6.34 6.17 2.91
CA THR A 190 -5.69 5.80 4.16
C THR A 190 -4.46 6.66 4.43
N SER A 191 -3.65 6.97 3.41
CA SER A 191 -2.42 7.76 3.58
C SER A 191 -2.72 9.20 3.96
N VAL A 192 -3.74 9.83 3.35
CA VAL A 192 -4.15 11.20 3.71
C VAL A 192 -4.70 11.23 5.13
N VAL A 193 -5.59 10.30 5.48
CA VAL A 193 -6.15 10.19 6.84
C VAL A 193 -5.04 9.92 7.86
N THR A 194 -4.10 9.04 7.55
CA THR A 194 -2.98 8.70 8.43
C THR A 194 -2.05 9.87 8.61
N LEU A 195 -1.66 10.54 7.52
CA LEU A 195 -0.78 11.70 7.57
C LEU A 195 -1.39 12.81 8.44
N LEU A 196 -2.66 13.17 8.19
CA LEU A 196 -3.34 14.19 8.96
C LEU A 196 -3.59 13.76 10.41
N GLY A 197 -4.07 12.53 10.62
CA GLY A 197 -4.38 11.99 11.94
C GLY A 197 -3.16 11.87 12.84
N VAL A 198 -2.05 11.35 12.31
CA VAL A 198 -0.77 11.26 13.02
C VAL A 198 -0.26 12.66 13.36
N LEU A 199 -0.27 13.59 12.40
CA LEU A 199 0.19 14.96 12.63
C LEU A 199 -0.61 15.65 13.75
N VAL A 200 -1.94 15.53 13.74
CA VAL A 200 -2.81 16.09 14.78
C VAL A 200 -2.53 15.47 16.15
N ILE A 201 -2.41 14.14 16.21
CA ILE A 201 -2.13 13.43 17.47
C ILE A 201 -0.74 13.78 18.01
N MET A 202 0.27 13.86 17.15
CA MET A 202 1.62 14.27 17.53
C MET A 202 1.64 15.68 18.12
N LEU A 203 1.03 16.66 17.43
CA LEU A 203 0.93 18.05 17.92
C LEU A 203 0.19 18.15 19.25
N THR A 204 -0.81 17.29 19.47
CA THR A 204 -1.57 17.22 20.73
C THR A 204 -0.74 16.63 21.88
N ILE A 205 0.17 15.70 21.61
CA ILE A 205 1.05 15.11 22.63
C ILE A 205 2.18 16.08 23.01
N SER A 206 2.91 16.59 22.01
CA SER A 206 3.99 17.57 22.21
C SER A 206 4.31 18.29 20.91
N TRP A 207 4.02 19.59 20.86
CA TRP A 207 4.31 20.42 19.68
C TRP A 207 5.82 20.54 19.41
N LEU A 208 6.66 20.54 20.46
CA LEU A 208 8.11 20.68 20.34
C LEU A 208 8.74 19.43 19.71
N LEU A 209 8.43 18.24 20.23
CA LEU A 209 8.92 16.98 19.66
C LEU A 209 8.39 16.78 18.23
N SER A 210 7.15 17.18 17.98
CA SER A 210 6.56 17.14 16.64
C SER A 210 7.31 18.03 15.65
N LEU A 211 7.69 19.24 16.05
CA LEU A 211 8.46 20.15 15.21
C LEU A 211 9.83 19.58 14.87
N ILE A 212 10.51 18.97 15.85
CA ILE A 212 11.80 18.28 15.63
C ILE A 212 11.61 17.18 14.57
N VAL A 213 10.61 16.32 14.71
CA VAL A 213 10.34 15.25 13.73
C VAL A 213 9.94 15.81 12.35
N LEU A 214 9.13 16.86 12.30
CA LEU A 214 8.76 17.51 11.04
C LEU A 214 9.98 18.12 10.33
N LEU A 215 10.98 18.59 11.06
CA LEU A 215 12.25 19.08 10.50
C LEU A 215 13.17 17.95 10.04
N THR A 216 13.13 16.77 10.65
CA THR A 216 13.95 15.63 10.19
C THR A 216 13.44 15.02 8.88
N LEU A 217 12.14 15.12 8.57
CA LEU A 217 11.57 14.64 7.30
C LEU A 217 12.19 15.30 6.04
N PRO A 218 12.22 16.64 5.88
CA PRO A 218 12.85 17.28 4.73
C PRO A 218 14.36 17.02 4.69
N LEU A 219 15.03 16.97 5.84
CA LEU A 219 16.45 16.64 5.90
C LEU A 219 16.72 15.22 5.37
N SER A 220 15.92 14.23 5.81
CA SER A 220 15.97 12.86 5.30
C SER A 220 15.72 12.81 3.79
N LEU A 221 14.69 13.51 3.29
CA LEU A 221 14.41 13.60 1.86
C LEU A 221 15.57 14.19 1.06
N LEU A 222 16.20 15.26 1.55
CA LEU A 222 17.36 15.86 0.89
C LEU A 222 18.53 14.87 0.80
N ILE A 223 18.80 14.14 1.89
CA ILE A 223 19.86 13.11 1.93
C ILE A 223 19.52 11.97 0.97
N THR A 224 18.31 11.42 1.03
CA THR A 224 17.87 10.32 0.16
C THR A 224 17.93 10.73 -1.31
N VAL A 225 17.46 11.92 -1.67
CA VAL A 225 17.52 12.44 -3.05
C VAL A 225 18.97 12.65 -3.48
N GLY A 226 19.84 13.14 -2.60
CA GLY A 226 21.27 13.29 -2.88
C GLY A 226 21.94 11.95 -3.16
N ILE A 227 21.69 10.95 -2.33
CA ILE A 227 22.20 9.58 -2.51
C ILE A 227 21.64 8.96 -3.80
N ALA A 228 20.33 9.06 -4.04
CA ALA A 228 19.69 8.49 -5.23
C ALA A 228 20.24 9.09 -6.53
N LYS A 229 20.43 10.42 -6.59
CA LYS A 229 21.02 11.09 -7.75
C LYS A 229 22.46 10.63 -8.00
N ARG A 230 23.28 10.50 -6.96
CA ARG A 230 24.67 10.05 -7.08
C ARG A 230 24.74 8.56 -7.47
N SER A 231 23.87 7.75 -6.89
CA SER A 231 23.79 6.31 -7.11
C SER A 231 23.29 5.96 -8.52
N GLN A 232 22.31 6.68 -9.07
CA GLN A 232 21.84 6.49 -10.45
C GLN A 232 22.96 6.63 -11.50
N GLY A 233 24.05 7.36 -11.21
CA GLY A 233 25.20 7.45 -12.11
C GLY A 233 26.01 6.15 -12.24
N TYR A 234 25.95 5.26 -11.25
CA TYR A 234 26.66 3.97 -11.22
C TYR A 234 25.80 2.78 -11.67
N PHE A 235 24.50 2.98 -11.85
CA PHE A 235 23.52 1.95 -12.27
C PHE A 235 23.05 2.13 -13.71
N ARG A 236 23.73 2.97 -14.50
CA ARG A 236 23.53 3.07 -15.95
C ARG A 236 24.41 2.09 -16.69
#